data_AF-A0A1G9SQI8-F1
#
_entry.id   AF-A0A1G9SQI8-F1
#
_cell.length_a   1.000
_cell.length_b   1.000
_cell.length_c   1.000
_cell.angle_alpha   90.00
_cell.angle_beta   90.00
_cell.angle_gamma   90.00
#
_symmetry.space_group_name_H-M   'P 1'
#
loop_
_entity.id
_entity.type
_entity.pdbx_description
1 polymer ?
#
loop_
_entity_poly.entity_id
_entity_poly.type
_entity_poly.pdbx_seq_one_letter_code
_entity_poly.pdbx_strand_id
1 'polypeptide(L)'
;MPPTSTESRTRSCPVRVRPHIEEAFKRPEVSIDFAGFSGETLHGAVMEALDNIRAGRLTPERISIRLLLPDTGRPWSLPCRVDNGQDEPLFRQRAEKIISRHAQAIVDSVHELRDLGLVPHASADVRISGEPPRFKMYVINGEEAFFGYYAVAEHTVALGAAPVTMYDLMGKDTELFHFALSDGPDSTSAQYVQQSSVWFDTVWNSVAREVS
;
A
#
# COMPACT_ATOMS: atom_id res chain seq x y z
N MET A 1 -30.30 -38.76 -7.50
CA MET A 1 -29.25 -38.15 -6.63
C MET A 1 -28.00 -38.99 -6.80
N PRO A 2 -26.83 -38.38 -7.03
CA PRO A 2 -26.25 -37.35 -6.15
C PRO A 2 -26.27 -35.93 -6.75
N PRO A 3 -26.06 -34.88 -5.94
CA PRO A 3 -25.86 -33.51 -6.40
C PRO A 3 -24.38 -33.29 -6.73
N THR A 4 -24.10 -32.72 -7.91
CA THR A 4 -22.75 -32.22 -8.23
C THR A 4 -22.73 -30.73 -7.93
N SER A 5 -22.01 -30.41 -6.84
CA SER A 5 -21.45 -29.12 -6.45
C SER A 5 -21.67 -27.95 -7.42
N THR A 6 -22.50 -27.00 -7.00
CA THR A 6 -22.42 -25.63 -7.51
C THR A 6 -21.12 -25.04 -6.98
N GLU A 7 -20.05 -25.10 -7.76
CA GLU A 7 -18.86 -24.30 -7.53
C GLU A 7 -19.29 -22.83 -7.54
N SER A 8 -19.26 -22.21 -6.36
CA SER A 8 -19.30 -20.76 -6.22
C SER A 8 -18.08 -20.21 -6.95
N ARG A 9 -18.27 -19.77 -8.20
CA ARG A 9 -17.31 -18.93 -8.89
C ARG A 9 -17.24 -17.61 -8.13
N THR A 10 -16.32 -17.51 -7.18
CA THR A 10 -15.88 -16.23 -6.60
C THR A 10 -15.32 -15.39 -7.74
N ARG A 11 -16.18 -14.60 -8.38
CA ARG A 11 -15.75 -13.56 -9.32
C ARG A 11 -15.13 -12.46 -8.46
N SER A 12 -13.82 -12.50 -8.28
CA SER A 12 -13.06 -11.33 -7.85
C SER A 12 -13.26 -10.24 -8.90
N CYS A 13 -14.02 -9.21 -8.57
CA CYS A 13 -14.08 -7.99 -9.35
C CYS A 13 -12.93 -7.09 -8.86
N PRO A 14 -12.19 -6.39 -9.74
CA PRO A 14 -11.26 -5.36 -9.30
C PRO A 14 -11.95 -4.40 -8.32
N VAL A 15 -11.55 -4.42 -7.04
CA VAL A 15 -12.12 -3.53 -6.02
C VAL A 15 -11.24 -2.30 -5.86
N ARG A 16 -11.87 -1.13 -5.78
CA ARG A 16 -11.16 0.11 -5.44
C ARG A 16 -10.95 0.16 -3.93
N VAL A 17 -9.70 0.25 -3.48
CA VAL A 17 -9.34 0.35 -2.05
C VAL A 17 -9.87 1.62 -1.38
N ARG A 18 -10.06 2.69 -2.15
CA ARG A 18 -10.34 4.03 -1.63
C ARG A 18 -11.65 4.14 -0.83
N PRO A 19 -12.81 3.65 -1.31
CA PRO A 19 -14.02 3.57 -0.48
C PRO A 19 -13.85 2.82 0.84
N HIS A 20 -13.04 1.76 0.88
CA HIS A 20 -12.81 1.00 2.11
C HIS A 20 -11.95 1.76 3.12
N ILE A 21 -10.97 2.53 2.64
CA ILE A 21 -10.22 3.47 3.47
C ILE A 21 -11.19 4.53 4.03
N GLU A 22 -12.04 5.13 3.18
CA GLU A 22 -13.02 6.13 3.62
C GLU A 22 -14.00 5.59 4.67
N GLU A 23 -14.49 4.35 4.52
CA GLU A 23 -15.31 3.69 5.55
C GLU A 23 -14.54 3.40 6.83
N ALA A 24 -13.27 2.99 6.74
CA ALA A 24 -12.44 2.71 7.91
C ALA A 24 -12.29 3.96 8.80
N PHE A 25 -12.10 5.14 8.20
CA PHE A 25 -11.97 6.41 8.94
C PHE A 25 -13.26 6.89 9.64
N LYS A 26 -14.40 6.21 9.43
CA LYS A 26 -15.62 6.44 10.20
C LYS A 26 -15.64 5.68 11.53
N ARG A 27 -14.68 4.78 11.76
CA ARG A 27 -14.58 4.01 13.02
C ARG A 27 -13.74 4.77 14.06
N PRO A 28 -13.94 4.48 15.37
CA PRO A 28 -13.13 5.07 16.43
C PRO A 28 -11.65 4.70 16.33
N GLU A 29 -11.34 3.48 15.89
CA GLU A 29 -9.98 2.99 15.71
C GLU A 29 -9.73 2.65 14.24
N VAL A 30 -8.67 3.25 13.68
CA VAL A 30 -8.27 3.08 12.29
C VAL A 30 -6.84 2.56 12.25
N SER A 31 -6.63 1.42 11.59
CA SER A 31 -5.29 0.94 11.25
C SER A 31 -5.17 0.66 9.76
N ILE A 32 -4.04 1.08 9.17
CA ILE A 32 -3.72 0.80 7.77
C ILE A 32 -2.27 0.36 7.69
N ASP A 33 -2.05 -0.86 7.24
CA ASP A 33 -0.74 -1.38 6.90
C ASP A 33 -0.62 -1.45 5.38
N PHE A 34 0.35 -0.72 4.82
CA PHE A 34 0.57 -0.64 3.39
C PHE A 34 1.95 -1.18 3.02
N ALA A 35 2.00 -2.12 2.08
CA ALA A 35 3.24 -2.54 1.45
C ALA A 35 3.12 -2.36 -0.06
N GLY A 36 4.03 -1.61 -0.67
CA GLY A 36 3.98 -1.37 -2.10
C GLY A 36 4.97 -0.31 -2.59
N PHE A 37 4.80 0.11 -3.84
CA PHE A 37 5.78 0.95 -4.52
C PHE A 37 5.78 2.41 -4.02
N SER A 38 4.90 3.27 -4.56
CA SER A 38 4.97 4.72 -4.33
C SER A 38 4.09 5.26 -3.21
N GLY A 39 3.13 4.49 -2.71
CA GLY A 39 2.11 5.00 -1.78
C GLY A 39 1.17 6.05 -2.36
N GLU A 40 1.25 6.40 -3.65
CA GLU A 40 0.47 7.50 -4.26
C GLU A 40 -1.04 7.34 -4.08
N THR A 41 -1.57 6.13 -4.33
CA THR A 41 -3.00 5.83 -4.13
C THR A 41 -3.40 5.91 -2.66
N LEU A 42 -2.53 5.46 -1.75
CA LEU A 42 -2.78 5.54 -0.30
C LEU A 42 -2.83 7.00 0.12
N HIS A 43 -1.84 7.80 -0.26
CA HIS A 43 -1.77 9.23 0.01
C HIS A 43 -3.05 9.92 -0.44
N GLY A 44 -3.48 9.72 -1.69
CA GLY A 44 -4.71 10.32 -2.19
C GLY A 44 -5.97 9.95 -1.39
N ALA A 45 -6.11 8.70 -0.95
CA ALA A 45 -7.26 8.25 -0.16
C ALA A 45 -7.21 8.76 1.29
N VAL A 46 -6.04 8.72 1.91
CA VAL A 46 -5.83 9.17 3.30
C VAL A 46 -6.03 10.68 3.40
N MET A 47 -5.46 11.50 2.50
CA MET A 47 -5.58 12.96 2.57
C MET A 47 -7.03 13.44 2.65
N GLU A 48 -7.92 12.84 1.86
CA GLU A 48 -9.34 13.19 1.88
C GLU A 48 -10.01 12.83 3.22
N ALA A 49 -9.66 11.68 3.80
CA ALA A 49 -10.15 11.31 5.12
C ALA A 49 -9.62 12.26 6.22
N LEU A 50 -8.34 12.64 6.15
CA LEU A 50 -7.77 13.61 7.10
C LEU A 50 -8.40 15.00 6.97
N ASP A 51 -8.73 15.45 5.75
CA ASP A 51 -9.45 16.71 5.53
C ASP A 51 -10.87 16.69 6.12
N ASN A 52 -11.54 15.53 6.09
CA ASN A 52 -12.82 15.35 6.77
C ASN A 52 -12.68 15.44 8.29
N ILE A 53 -11.57 14.98 8.87
CA ILE A 53 -11.27 15.15 10.30
C ILE A 53 -10.99 16.62 10.63
N ARG A 54 -10.17 17.32 9.82
CA ARG A 54 -9.92 18.76 9.97
C ARG A 54 -11.22 19.58 9.96
N ALA A 55 -12.19 19.16 9.16
CA ALA A 55 -13.50 19.79 9.08
C ALA A 55 -14.50 19.35 10.17
N GLY A 56 -14.10 18.49 11.11
CA GLY A 56 -14.96 17.96 12.17
C GLY A 56 -16.06 17.00 11.69
N ARG A 57 -15.97 16.48 10.45
CA ARG A 57 -16.93 15.51 9.89
C ARG A 57 -16.64 14.07 10.33
N LEU A 58 -15.38 13.78 10.64
CA LEU A 58 -14.92 12.49 11.18
C LEU A 58 -14.17 12.75 12.49
N THR A 59 -14.33 11.86 13.47
CA THR A 59 -13.76 12.02 14.82
C THR A 59 -13.19 10.70 15.33
N PRO A 60 -12.23 10.07 14.63
CA PRO A 60 -11.59 8.86 15.14
C PRO A 60 -10.80 9.17 16.42
N GLU A 61 -10.75 8.21 17.32
CA GLU A 61 -9.98 8.28 18.58
C GLU A 61 -8.53 7.85 18.36
N ARG A 62 -8.31 6.91 17.44
CA ARG A 62 -6.99 6.39 17.09
C ARG A 62 -6.80 6.20 15.59
N ILE A 63 -5.66 6.65 15.08
CA ILE A 63 -5.16 6.39 13.72
C ILE A 63 -3.75 5.83 13.81
N SER A 64 -3.51 4.68 13.18
CA SER A 64 -2.18 4.08 13.04
C SER A 64 -1.94 3.68 11.58
N ILE A 65 -0.99 4.33 10.91
CA ILE A 65 -0.64 4.01 9.52
C ILE A 65 0.81 3.53 9.47
N ARG A 66 1.05 2.33 8.92
CA ARG A 66 2.40 1.79 8.72
C ARG A 66 2.66 1.61 7.24
N LEU A 67 3.77 2.16 6.75
CA LEU A 67 4.17 2.10 5.35
C LEU A 67 5.46 1.30 5.20
N LEU A 68 5.38 0.17 4.51
CA LEU A 68 6.52 -0.64 4.11
C LEU A 68 6.86 -0.36 2.64
N LEU A 69 7.97 0.35 2.40
CA LEU A 69 8.36 0.88 1.09
C LEU A 69 9.67 0.22 0.62
N PRO A 70 9.93 0.14 -0.70
CA PRO A 70 11.13 -0.52 -1.22
C PRO A 70 12.40 0.32 -0.98
N ASP A 71 13.53 -0.36 -0.77
CA ASP A 71 14.84 0.27 -0.62
C ASP A 71 15.37 0.76 -1.97
N THR A 72 15.18 2.05 -2.25
CA THR A 72 15.72 2.71 -3.44
C THR A 72 17.23 2.91 -3.38
N GLY A 73 17.86 2.69 -2.23
CA GLY A 73 19.32 2.80 -2.04
C GLY A 73 20.10 1.59 -2.57
N ARG A 74 19.42 0.50 -2.92
CA ARG A 74 20.02 -0.74 -3.44
C ARG A 74 19.61 -0.98 -4.89
N PRO A 75 20.44 -1.62 -5.72
CA PRO A 75 20.07 -2.01 -7.08
C PRO A 75 18.82 -2.90 -7.09
N TRP A 76 17.91 -2.66 -8.03
CA TRP A 76 16.69 -3.46 -8.18
C TRP A 76 16.82 -4.50 -9.29
N SER A 77 16.19 -5.66 -9.09
CA SER A 77 15.97 -6.62 -10.17
C SER A 77 14.83 -6.20 -11.10
N LEU A 78 13.89 -5.39 -10.60
CA LEU A 78 12.73 -4.82 -11.29
C LEU A 78 12.26 -3.57 -10.53
N PRO A 79 11.92 -2.45 -11.20
CA PRO A 79 12.15 -2.13 -12.62
C PRO A 79 13.61 -2.27 -13.07
N CYS A 80 13.81 -2.62 -14.35
CA CYS A 80 15.14 -2.80 -14.96
C CYS A 80 15.13 -2.40 -16.44
N ARG A 81 16.31 -2.21 -17.04
CA ARG A 81 16.43 -1.84 -18.46
C ARG A 81 16.02 -2.99 -19.37
N VAL A 82 15.34 -2.68 -20.47
CA VAL A 82 14.93 -3.70 -21.45
C VAL A 82 16.12 -4.32 -22.19
N ASP A 83 17.16 -3.53 -22.45
CA ASP A 83 18.31 -3.94 -23.28
C ASP A 83 19.21 -4.98 -22.62
N ASN A 84 19.37 -4.93 -21.30
CA ASN A 84 20.32 -5.78 -20.57
C ASN A 84 19.81 -6.34 -19.24
N GLY A 85 18.56 -6.03 -18.86
CA GLY A 85 17.93 -6.49 -17.62
C GLY A 85 18.56 -5.97 -16.33
N GLN A 86 19.42 -4.94 -16.41
CA GLN A 86 20.12 -4.38 -15.24
C GLN A 86 19.34 -3.23 -14.60
N ASP A 87 19.69 -2.94 -13.35
CA ASP A 87 19.22 -1.76 -12.60
C ASP A 87 19.53 -0.45 -13.35
N GLU A 88 18.69 0.56 -13.15
CA GLU A 88 18.92 1.92 -13.64
C GLU A 88 18.90 2.91 -12.46
N PRO A 89 20.07 3.38 -11.99
CA PRO A 89 20.17 4.26 -10.84
C PRO A 89 19.35 5.56 -10.95
N LEU A 90 19.24 6.15 -12.15
CA LEU A 90 18.42 7.35 -12.35
C LEU A 90 16.93 7.07 -12.18
N PHE A 91 16.49 5.85 -12.52
CA PHE A 91 15.13 5.41 -12.28
C PHE A 91 14.86 5.31 -10.77
N ARG A 92 15.74 4.66 -10.01
CA ARG A 92 15.60 4.57 -8.54
C ARG A 92 15.63 5.94 -7.87
N GLN A 93 16.48 6.86 -8.32
CA GLN A 93 16.51 8.22 -7.80
C GLN A 93 15.21 8.98 -8.06
N ARG A 94 14.59 8.78 -9.24
CA ARG A 94 13.26 9.32 -9.54
C ARG A 94 12.18 8.67 -8.68
N ALA A 95 12.21 7.35 -8.53
CA ALA A 95 11.28 6.60 -7.70
C ALA A 95 11.33 7.07 -6.25
N GLU A 96 12.54 7.26 -5.69
CA GLU A 96 12.74 7.78 -4.33
C GLU A 96 12.00 9.10 -4.14
N LYS A 97 12.20 10.09 -5.02
CA LYS A 97 11.48 11.38 -4.93
C LYS A 97 9.96 11.23 -4.89
N ILE A 98 9.40 10.26 -5.61
CA ILE A 98 7.96 10.01 -5.64
C ILE A 98 7.53 9.35 -4.32
N ILE A 99 8.27 8.31 -3.89
CA ILE A 99 8.03 7.53 -2.67
C ILE A 99 8.08 8.45 -1.44
N SER A 100 9.20 9.14 -1.20
CA SER A 100 9.34 9.97 0.00
C SER A 100 8.37 11.15 0.00
N ARG A 101 8.03 11.73 -1.17
CA ARG A 101 6.99 12.78 -1.24
C ARG A 101 5.64 12.30 -0.71
N HIS A 102 5.17 11.12 -1.11
CA HIS A 102 3.87 10.62 -0.68
C HIS A 102 3.90 10.10 0.76
N ALA A 103 4.98 9.41 1.14
CA ALA A 103 5.14 8.93 2.50
C ALA A 103 5.22 10.09 3.50
N GLN A 104 6.04 11.10 3.24
CA GLN A 104 6.20 12.25 4.12
C GLN A 104 4.90 13.05 4.25
N ALA A 105 4.17 13.25 3.16
CA ALA A 105 2.88 13.95 3.21
C ALA A 105 1.83 13.24 4.09
N ILE A 106 1.83 11.89 4.11
CA ILE A 106 0.99 11.11 5.04
C ILE A 106 1.47 11.32 6.48
N VAL A 107 2.77 11.16 6.72
CA VAL A 107 3.37 11.30 8.06
C VAL A 107 3.08 12.67 8.66
N ASP A 108 3.37 13.73 7.92
CA ASP A 108 3.17 15.11 8.35
C ASP A 108 1.71 15.40 8.66
N SER A 109 0.79 14.96 7.78
CA SER A 109 -0.64 15.22 7.99
C SER A 109 -1.22 14.47 9.19
N VAL A 110 -0.78 13.23 9.43
CA VAL A 110 -1.23 12.45 10.60
C VAL A 110 -0.69 13.06 11.89
N HIS A 111 0.59 13.48 11.90
CA HIS A 111 1.18 14.17 13.04
C HIS A 111 0.53 15.53 13.30
N GLU A 112 0.20 16.29 12.26
CA GLU A 112 -0.52 17.56 12.39
C GLU A 112 -1.86 17.37 13.11
N LEU A 113 -2.66 16.34 12.79
CA LEU A 113 -3.92 16.09 13.47
C LEU A 113 -3.76 15.80 14.97
N ARG A 114 -2.71 15.06 15.34
CA ARG A 114 -2.35 14.82 16.74
C ARG A 114 -1.94 16.12 17.42
N ASP A 115 -1.08 16.92 16.78
CA ASP A 115 -0.52 18.14 17.36
C ASP A 115 -1.60 19.24 17.51
N LEU A 116 -2.62 19.25 16.64
CA LEU A 116 -3.82 20.08 16.76
C LEU A 116 -4.83 19.54 17.78
N GLY A 117 -4.61 18.35 18.34
CA GLY A 117 -5.54 17.71 19.28
C GLY A 117 -6.85 17.24 18.65
N LEU A 118 -6.91 17.11 17.32
CA LEU A 118 -8.08 16.63 16.59
C LEU A 118 -8.27 15.12 16.70
N VAL A 119 -7.16 14.38 16.92
CA VAL A 119 -7.15 12.93 17.10
C VAL A 119 -6.25 12.62 18.30
N PRO A 120 -6.77 12.05 19.40
CA PRO A 120 -6.00 11.79 20.61
C PRO A 120 -4.75 10.92 20.39
N HIS A 121 -4.85 9.91 19.52
CA HIS A 121 -3.77 8.97 19.26
C HIS A 121 -3.56 8.81 17.75
N ALA A 122 -2.67 9.60 17.15
CA ALA A 122 -2.35 9.48 15.73
C ALA A 122 -0.86 9.20 15.51
N SER A 123 -0.55 8.15 14.74
CA SER A 123 0.81 7.81 14.30
C SER A 123 0.84 7.38 12.85
N ALA A 124 1.93 7.75 12.17
CA ALA A 124 2.24 7.28 10.83
C ALA A 124 3.73 7.01 10.74
N ASP A 125 4.09 5.76 10.45
CA ASP A 125 5.47 5.28 10.47
C ASP A 125 5.86 4.71 9.11
N VAL A 126 7.11 4.90 8.73
CA VAL A 126 7.67 4.41 7.47
C VAL A 126 8.86 3.50 7.77
N ARG A 127 8.86 2.32 7.16
CA ARG A 127 10.02 1.44 7.13
C ARG A 127 10.33 0.99 5.71
N ILE A 128 11.62 0.75 5.48
CA ILE A 128 12.17 0.37 4.19
C ILE A 128 12.45 -1.14 4.19
N SER A 129 11.94 -1.84 3.18
CA SER A 129 12.20 -3.26 2.92
C SER A 129 13.18 -3.42 1.74
N GLY A 130 14.07 -4.42 1.82
CA GLY A 130 15.03 -4.70 0.75
C GLY A 130 14.43 -5.37 -0.49
N GLU A 131 13.17 -5.80 -0.43
CA GLU A 131 12.49 -6.43 -1.55
C GLU A 131 12.08 -5.40 -2.62
N PRO A 132 12.37 -5.64 -3.92
CA PRO A 132 11.80 -4.84 -4.99
C PRO A 132 10.27 -4.83 -4.93
N PRO A 133 9.62 -3.75 -5.36
CA PRO A 133 8.17 -3.62 -5.25
C PRO A 133 7.49 -4.55 -6.26
N ARG A 134 7.09 -5.76 -5.86
CA ARG A 134 6.44 -6.74 -6.77
C ARG A 134 4.91 -6.76 -6.66
N PHE A 135 4.38 -6.27 -5.56
CA PHE A 135 2.96 -6.26 -5.27
C PHE A 135 2.56 -5.00 -4.50
N LYS A 136 1.27 -4.76 -4.48
CA LYS A 136 0.57 -3.75 -3.71
C LYS A 136 -0.31 -4.47 -2.72
N MET A 137 -0.16 -4.17 -1.44
CA MET A 137 -0.95 -4.75 -0.36
C MET A 137 -1.43 -3.69 0.61
N TYR A 138 -2.67 -3.83 1.06
CA TYR A 138 -3.25 -3.09 2.17
C TYR A 138 -3.82 -4.09 3.17
N VAL A 139 -3.63 -3.85 4.46
CA VAL A 139 -4.46 -4.42 5.52
C VAL A 139 -5.14 -3.24 6.22
N ILE A 140 -6.47 -3.27 6.29
CA ILE A 140 -7.28 -2.20 6.87
C ILE A 140 -7.99 -2.77 8.10
N ASN A 141 -7.78 -2.13 9.25
CA ASN A 141 -8.33 -2.48 10.56
C ASN A 141 -8.06 -3.94 11.02
N GLY A 142 -7.14 -4.65 10.35
CA GLY A 142 -6.97 -6.10 10.53
C GLY A 142 -8.17 -6.95 10.08
N GLU A 143 -9.15 -6.33 9.42
CA GLU A 143 -10.41 -6.97 9.02
C GLU A 143 -10.50 -7.19 7.51
N GLU A 144 -9.82 -6.36 6.73
CA GLU A 144 -9.82 -6.41 5.27
C GLU A 144 -8.40 -6.38 4.74
N ALA A 145 -8.16 -7.12 3.66
CA ALA A 145 -6.92 -7.10 2.92
C ALA A 145 -7.18 -6.87 1.44
N PHE A 146 -6.31 -6.08 0.83
CA PHE A 146 -6.27 -5.87 -0.62
C PHE A 146 -4.91 -6.29 -1.13
N PHE A 147 -4.86 -6.99 -2.25
CA PHE A 147 -3.61 -7.43 -2.84
C PHE A 147 -3.65 -7.36 -4.36
N GLY A 148 -2.54 -6.99 -5.00
CA GLY A 148 -2.39 -7.07 -6.45
C GLY A 148 -0.93 -7.07 -6.88
N TYR A 149 -0.61 -7.81 -7.94
CA TYR A 149 0.73 -7.82 -8.52
C TYR A 149 0.93 -6.64 -9.45
N TYR A 150 2.09 -6.00 -9.38
CA TYR A 150 2.44 -4.98 -10.35
C TYR A 150 2.74 -5.62 -11.70
N ALA A 151 1.91 -5.30 -12.71
CA ALA A 151 2.17 -5.74 -14.07
C ALA A 151 3.46 -5.10 -14.60
N VAL A 152 4.30 -5.92 -15.22
CA VAL A 152 5.53 -5.48 -15.87
C VAL A 152 5.22 -5.11 -17.31
N ALA A 153 5.58 -3.90 -17.72
CA ALA A 153 5.38 -3.43 -19.09
C ALA A 153 6.59 -2.61 -19.55
N GLU A 154 6.83 -2.61 -20.86
CA GLU A 154 7.83 -1.72 -21.44
C GLU A 154 7.34 -0.27 -21.41
N HIS A 155 8.17 0.61 -20.84
CA HIS A 155 7.87 2.03 -20.73
C HIS A 155 9.14 2.83 -20.99
N THR A 156 9.05 3.79 -21.91
CA THR A 156 10.13 4.74 -22.18
C THR A 156 10.04 5.90 -21.21
N VAL A 157 11.03 6.02 -20.32
CA VAL A 157 11.07 7.02 -19.28
C VAL A 157 12.14 8.06 -19.61
N ALA A 158 11.78 9.35 -19.49
CA ALA A 158 12.76 10.43 -19.58
C ALA A 158 13.66 10.43 -18.32
N LEU A 159 14.90 9.97 -18.45
CA LEU A 159 15.89 9.91 -17.37
C LEU A 159 17.17 10.66 -17.77
N GLY A 160 17.54 11.70 -17.04
CA GLY A 160 18.74 12.49 -17.37
C GLY A 160 18.63 13.14 -18.76
N ALA A 161 19.64 12.90 -19.62
CA ALA A 161 19.76 13.54 -20.92
C ALA A 161 19.08 12.80 -22.08
N ALA A 162 18.71 11.52 -21.89
CA ALA A 162 18.13 10.69 -22.95
C ALA A 162 17.01 9.79 -22.41
N PRO A 163 15.98 9.47 -23.22
CA PRO A 163 14.98 8.50 -22.82
C PRO A 163 15.59 7.11 -22.66
N VAL A 164 15.15 6.37 -21.63
CA VAL A 164 15.55 4.99 -21.36
C VAL A 164 14.33 4.10 -21.35
N THR A 165 14.38 3.00 -22.09
CA THR A 165 13.31 1.99 -22.12
C THR A 165 13.51 0.99 -21.00
N MET A 166 12.52 0.88 -20.13
CA MET A 166 12.54 0.06 -18.92
C MET A 166 11.40 -0.97 -18.95
N TYR A 167 11.63 -2.14 -18.37
CA TYR A 167 10.57 -2.94 -17.80
C TYR A 167 10.13 -2.26 -16.50
N ASP A 168 9.05 -1.49 -16.59
CA ASP A 168 8.48 -0.66 -15.52
C ASP A 168 7.25 -1.34 -14.89
N LEU A 169 6.88 -0.90 -13.70
CA LEU A 169 5.78 -1.44 -12.91
C LEU A 169 4.56 -0.55 -13.03
N MET A 170 3.50 -1.07 -13.64
CA MET A 170 2.25 -0.33 -13.82
C MET A 170 1.42 -0.34 -12.53
N GLY A 171 1.77 0.55 -11.61
CA GLY A 171 1.23 0.58 -10.23
C GLY A 171 -0.10 1.32 -10.03
N LYS A 172 -0.50 2.16 -11.00
CA LYS A 172 -1.72 2.99 -10.89
C LYS A 172 -2.99 2.19 -11.17
N ASP A 173 -2.96 1.36 -12.20
CA ASP A 173 -4.09 0.54 -12.66
C ASP A 173 -3.99 -0.92 -12.21
N THR A 174 -3.20 -1.18 -11.17
CA THR A 174 -3.09 -2.52 -10.59
C THR A 174 -4.44 -2.98 -10.08
N GLU A 175 -4.94 -4.08 -10.63
CA GLU A 175 -6.11 -4.77 -10.13
C GLU A 175 -5.85 -5.28 -8.72
N LEU A 176 -6.76 -4.95 -7.79
CA LEU A 176 -6.70 -5.40 -6.40
C LEU A 176 -7.80 -6.42 -6.15
N PHE A 177 -7.38 -7.57 -5.65
CA PHE A 177 -8.22 -8.59 -5.05
C PHE A 177 -8.55 -8.15 -3.63
N HIS A 178 -9.83 -8.25 -3.24
CA HIS A 178 -10.33 -7.91 -1.92
C HIS A 178 -10.65 -9.18 -1.14
N PHE A 179 -10.25 -9.19 0.13
CA PHE A 179 -10.49 -10.26 1.08
C PHE A 179 -10.98 -9.63 2.39
N ALA A 180 -12.01 -10.19 3.01
CA ALA A 180 -12.55 -9.69 4.27
C ALA A 180 -12.86 -10.82 5.25
N LEU A 181 -12.69 -10.56 6.55
CA LEU A 181 -13.12 -11.49 7.61
C LEU A 181 -14.64 -11.73 7.57
N SER A 182 -15.42 -10.77 7.05
CA SER A 182 -16.87 -10.87 6.91
C SER A 182 -17.35 -11.97 5.95
N ASP A 183 -16.46 -12.49 5.10
CA ASP A 183 -16.76 -13.62 4.21
C ASP A 183 -16.88 -14.96 4.96
N GLY A 184 -16.55 -14.97 6.26
CA GLY A 184 -16.68 -16.10 7.17
C GLY A 184 -15.34 -16.52 7.78
N PRO A 185 -15.32 -16.98 9.04
CA PRO A 185 -14.07 -17.22 9.79
C PRO A 185 -13.19 -18.33 9.18
N ASP A 186 -13.80 -19.33 8.53
CA ASP A 186 -13.08 -20.44 7.88
C ASP A 186 -12.86 -20.21 6.37
N SER A 187 -13.19 -19.02 5.87
CA SER A 187 -13.03 -18.69 4.44
C SER A 187 -11.55 -18.49 4.06
N THR A 188 -11.22 -18.75 2.80
CA THR A 188 -9.92 -18.39 2.23
C THR A 188 -9.65 -16.88 2.37
N SER A 189 -10.69 -16.04 2.28
CA SER A 189 -10.57 -14.60 2.52
C SER A 189 -10.09 -14.30 3.94
N ALA A 190 -10.70 -14.91 4.95
CA ALA A 190 -10.30 -14.69 6.34
C ALA A 190 -8.86 -15.16 6.61
N GLN A 191 -8.48 -16.33 6.08
CA GLN A 191 -7.10 -16.82 6.16
C GLN A 191 -6.13 -15.86 5.46
N TYR A 192 -6.51 -15.30 4.30
CA TYR A 192 -5.67 -14.36 3.56
C TYR A 192 -5.44 -13.06 4.34
N VAL A 193 -6.48 -12.49 4.96
CA VAL A 193 -6.35 -11.31 5.84
C VAL A 193 -5.37 -11.60 6.97
N GLN A 194 -5.55 -12.72 7.68
CA GLN A 194 -4.69 -13.10 8.80
C GLN A 194 -3.22 -13.29 8.37
N GLN A 195 -2.99 -14.01 7.26
CA GLN A 195 -1.64 -14.24 6.75
C GLN A 195 -0.98 -12.94 6.24
N SER A 196 -1.77 -12.01 5.68
CA SER A 196 -1.27 -10.69 5.25
C SER A 196 -0.81 -9.85 6.44
N SER A 197 -1.59 -9.83 7.52
CA SER A 197 -1.20 -9.15 8.78
C SER A 197 0.06 -9.76 9.37
N VAL A 198 0.14 -11.09 9.46
CA VAL A 198 1.32 -11.81 9.96
C VAL A 198 2.56 -11.51 9.11
N TRP A 199 2.42 -11.58 7.79
CA TRP A 199 3.53 -11.24 6.89
C TRP A 199 3.98 -9.79 7.08
N PHE A 200 3.04 -8.84 7.16
CA PHE A 200 3.38 -7.44 7.37
C PHE A 200 4.15 -7.24 8.68
N ASP A 201 3.63 -7.76 9.79
CA ASP A 201 4.24 -7.62 11.11
C ASP A 201 5.62 -8.27 11.19
N THR A 202 5.78 -9.46 10.60
CA THR A 202 7.08 -10.15 10.62
C THR A 202 8.12 -9.37 9.83
N VAL A 203 7.78 -8.85 8.64
CA VAL A 203 8.70 -8.01 7.86
C VAL A 203 8.99 -6.70 8.58
N TRP A 204 7.94 -6.02 9.07
CA TRP A 204 8.02 -4.75 9.79
C TRP A 204 8.96 -4.83 10.98
N ASN A 205 8.84 -5.87 11.80
CA ASN A 205 9.58 -6.02 13.06
C ASN A 205 10.97 -6.65 12.93
N SER A 206 11.37 -7.17 11.76
CA SER A 206 12.64 -7.89 11.60
C SER A 206 13.58 -7.26 10.57
N VAL A 207 13.26 -7.38 9.28
CA VAL A 207 14.16 -7.04 8.18
C VAL A 207 13.93 -5.62 7.65
N ALA A 208 12.79 -5.01 7.97
CA ALA A 208 12.50 -3.63 7.62
C ALA A 208 13.26 -2.66 8.55
N ARG A 209 13.80 -1.59 7.97
CA ARG A 209 14.58 -0.57 8.68
C ARG A 209 13.87 0.78 8.69
N GLU A 210 14.08 1.58 9.72
CA GLU A 210 13.59 2.95 9.75
C GLU A 210 14.23 3.81 8.65
N VAL A 211 13.49 4.83 8.22
CA VAL A 211 14.02 5.86 7.32
C VAL A 211 14.96 6.74 8.13
N SER A 212 16.23 6.78 7.76
CA SER A 212 17.28 7.62 8.36
C SER A 212 17.29 9.03 7.79
#